data_AF-A0A8T0FBT7-F1
#
_entry.id   AF-A0A8T0FBT7-F1
#
_cell.length_a   1.000
_cell.length_b   1.000
_cell.length_c   1.000
_cell.angle_alpha   90.00
_cell.angle_beta   90.00
_cell.angle_gamma   90.00
#
_symmetry.space_group_name_H-M   'P 1'
#
loop_
_entity.id
_entity.type
_entity.pdbx_description
1 polymer ?
#
loop_
_entity_poly.entity_id
_entity_poly.type
_entity_poly.pdbx_seq_one_letter_code
_entity_poly.pdbx_strand_id
1 'polypeptide(L)'
;MNNENIVKFYDVFSYGAGVVLVFEYMPTDLSILLRDTENPLTDSQIKAYLIMLLKGVSYCHNLGIMHRDLKPANLLISSSGHLKIADFGQADLCGKERQSYSHQVATRWYRSPELLYGSRSYDEGVDLWAVGCIFGEMLNKFPLFRGENDIEQLCLVLQTLGTPSEEVWPEMTELPDYNKISFPEYKAVPWEKLFPDSTDAARKLLKEFLVYPSDKRIKAEQALLHEYIFEYPAPCCECDLPKPNINKHGFLPNIPSPKLKISDNIDTITNCLKTVHFN
;
A
#
# COMPACT_ATOMS: atom_id res chain seq x y z
N MET A 1 2.16 6.91 15.83
CA MET A 1 3.12 6.26 14.92
C MET A 1 4.20 7.27 14.60
N ASN A 2 5.47 6.96 14.87
CA ASN A 2 6.60 7.84 14.59
C ASN A 2 7.64 7.06 13.78
N ASN A 3 7.60 7.22 12.46
CA ASN A 3 8.46 6.54 11.50
C ASN A 3 8.65 7.46 10.29
N GLU A 4 9.82 7.42 9.67
CA GLU A 4 10.17 8.29 8.53
C GLU A 4 9.26 8.07 7.32
N ASN A 5 8.77 6.84 7.13
CA ASN A 5 7.95 6.41 6.01
C ASN A 5 6.45 6.38 6.31
N ILE A 6 5.99 7.00 7.40
CA ILE A 6 4.57 7.14 7.74
C ILE A 6 4.23 8.62 7.85
N VAL A 7 3.12 9.04 7.24
CA VAL A 7 2.65 10.43 7.31
C VAL A 7 2.41 10.83 8.77
N LYS A 8 3.00 11.97 9.12
CA LYS A 8 2.89 12.57 10.45
C LYS A 8 1.53 13.23 10.60
N PHE A 9 0.77 12.73 11.55
CA PHE A 9 -0.42 13.38 12.06
C PHE A 9 -0.04 14.42 13.11
N TYR A 10 -0.57 15.64 12.98
CA TYR A 10 -0.28 16.75 13.89
C TYR A 10 -1.41 17.01 14.88
N ASP A 11 -2.66 17.08 14.40
CA ASP A 11 -3.78 17.52 15.25
C ASP A 11 -5.15 17.10 14.68
N VAL A 12 -6.16 17.08 15.54
CA VAL A 12 -7.57 16.89 15.17
C VAL A 12 -8.43 17.91 15.90
N PHE A 13 -9.34 18.54 15.16
CA PHE A 13 -10.33 19.44 15.76
C PHE A 13 -11.69 19.33 15.06
N SER A 14 -12.73 19.66 15.81
CA SER A 14 -14.08 19.76 15.25
C SER A 14 -14.28 21.14 14.61
N TYR A 15 -14.89 21.16 13.44
CA TYR A 15 -15.29 22.39 12.76
C TYR A 15 -16.70 22.23 12.21
N GLY A 16 -17.65 22.94 12.81
CA GLY A 16 -19.08 22.74 12.53
C GLY A 16 -19.51 21.32 12.89
N ALA A 17 -20.14 20.62 11.94
CA ALA A 17 -20.56 19.22 12.08
C ALA A 17 -19.48 18.21 11.66
N GLY A 18 -18.29 18.68 11.26
CA GLY A 18 -17.21 17.84 10.73
C GLY A 18 -16.02 17.70 11.68
N VAL A 19 -15.17 16.73 11.37
CA VAL A 19 -13.85 16.53 11.98
C VAL A 19 -12.79 16.93 10.96
N VAL A 20 -11.83 17.74 11.36
CA VAL A 20 -10.69 18.15 10.56
C VAL A 20 -9.45 17.45 11.09
N LEU A 21 -8.72 16.79 10.20
CA LEU A 21 -7.47 16.10 10.50
C LEU A 21 -6.31 16.88 9.88
N VAL A 22 -5.30 17.19 10.68
CA VAL A 22 -4.11 17.94 10.27
C VAL A 22 -2.94 16.98 10.13
N PHE A 23 -2.37 16.91 8.94
CA PHE A 23 -1.22 16.07 8.61
C PHE A 23 -0.08 16.92 8.07
N GLU A 24 1.11 16.33 7.96
CA GLU A 24 2.17 16.91 7.14
C GLU A 24 1.76 17.03 5.68
N TYR A 25 2.18 18.14 5.06
CA TYR A 25 1.85 18.42 3.68
C TYR A 25 2.72 17.58 2.75
N MET A 26 2.06 16.84 1.86
CA MET A 26 2.71 16.03 0.83
C MET A 26 2.19 16.48 -0.54
N PRO A 27 3.05 17.06 -1.40
CA PRO A 27 2.61 17.71 -2.64
C PRO A 27 2.10 16.78 -3.75
N THR A 28 2.46 15.49 -3.73
CA THR A 28 2.02 14.51 -4.74
C THR A 28 2.00 13.11 -4.14
N ASP A 29 1.67 12.12 -4.95
CA ASP A 29 1.65 10.69 -4.61
C ASP A 29 2.29 9.84 -5.72
N LEU A 30 2.57 8.58 -5.41
CA LEU A 30 3.22 7.66 -6.35
C LEU A 30 2.35 7.40 -7.58
N SER A 31 1.01 7.48 -7.48
CA SER A 31 0.12 7.28 -8.63
C SER A 31 0.26 8.38 -9.68
N ILE A 32 0.59 9.60 -9.27
CA ILE A 32 0.87 10.71 -10.19
C ILE A 32 2.22 10.48 -10.87
N LEU A 33 3.24 10.06 -10.11
CA LEU A 33 4.56 9.74 -10.67
C LEU A 33 4.50 8.60 -11.70
N LEU A 34 3.74 7.54 -11.41
CA LEU A 34 3.60 6.40 -12.32
C LEU A 34 2.82 6.72 -13.60
N ARG A 35 2.01 7.78 -13.59
CA ARG A 35 1.29 8.27 -14.78
C ARG A 35 2.17 9.14 -15.70
N ASP A 36 3.34 9.59 -15.24
CA ASP A 36 4.28 10.33 -16.07
C ASP A 36 5.02 9.38 -17.03
N THR A 37 4.48 9.23 -18.23
CA THR A 37 5.09 8.39 -19.28
C THR A 37 6.32 9.03 -19.93
N GLU A 38 6.51 10.35 -19.78
CA GLU A 38 7.68 11.05 -20.32
C GLU A 38 8.93 10.81 -19.44
N ASN A 39 8.73 10.66 -18.13
CA ASN A 39 9.80 10.47 -17.15
C ASN A 39 9.54 9.21 -16.29
N PRO A 40 9.63 8.00 -16.86
CA PRO A 40 9.44 6.77 -16.09
C PRO A 40 10.51 6.62 -15.01
N LEU A 41 10.14 5.97 -13.90
CA LEU A 41 11.08 5.65 -12.82
C LEU A 41 12.22 4.76 -13.32
N THR A 42 13.43 5.07 -12.89
CA THR A 42 14.61 4.21 -13.11
C THR A 42 14.65 3.07 -12.09
N ASP A 43 15.36 1.99 -12.39
CA ASP A 43 15.51 0.85 -11.47
C ASP A 43 16.03 1.26 -10.08
N SER A 44 16.97 2.20 -10.02
CA SER A 44 17.46 2.77 -8.75
C SER A 44 16.37 3.50 -7.96
N GLN A 45 15.48 4.23 -8.65
CA GLN A 45 14.36 4.93 -8.01
C GLN A 45 13.26 3.96 -7.56
N ILE A 46 12.93 2.97 -8.39
CA ILE A 46 11.98 1.90 -8.05
C ILE A 46 12.44 1.18 -6.78
N LYS A 47 13.72 0.82 -6.71
CA LYS A 47 14.32 0.17 -5.55
C LYS A 47 14.28 1.05 -4.30
N ALA A 48 14.59 2.34 -4.44
CA ALA A 48 14.49 3.29 -3.32
C ALA A 48 13.05 3.42 -2.80
N TYR A 49 12.06 3.54 -3.69
CA TYR A 49 10.64 3.58 -3.32
C TYR A 49 10.14 2.29 -2.67
N LEU A 50 10.55 1.13 -3.20
CA LEU A 50 10.22 -0.16 -2.61
C LEU A 50 10.80 -0.27 -1.18
N ILE A 51 12.05 0.12 -0.96
CA ILE A 51 12.67 0.11 0.38
C ILE A 51 11.89 1.00 1.36
N MET A 52 11.53 2.22 0.97
CA MET A 52 10.74 3.13 1.81
C MET A 52 9.36 2.56 2.14
N LEU A 53 8.69 1.95 1.15
CA LEU A 53 7.41 1.27 1.35
C LEU A 53 7.55 0.10 2.34
N LEU A 54 8.54 -0.77 2.13
CA LEU A 54 8.78 -1.93 3.00
C LEU A 54 9.13 -1.53 4.44
N LYS A 55 9.93 -0.47 4.63
CA LYS A 55 10.21 0.08 5.96
C LYS A 55 8.94 0.57 6.67
N GLY A 56 8.08 1.29 5.94
CA GLY A 56 6.80 1.76 6.49
C GLY A 56 5.86 0.60 6.85
N VAL A 57 5.71 -0.37 5.95
CA VAL A 57 4.88 -1.56 6.16
C VAL A 57 5.40 -2.42 7.32
N SER A 58 6.70 -2.70 7.36
CA SER A 58 7.34 -3.41 8.47
C SER A 58 7.12 -2.71 9.81
N TYR A 59 7.20 -1.38 9.85
CA TYR A 59 6.90 -0.63 11.07
C TYR A 59 5.44 -0.78 11.51
N CYS A 60 4.48 -0.73 10.59
CA CYS A 60 3.07 -0.97 10.89
C CYS A 60 2.83 -2.39 11.43
N HIS A 61 3.33 -3.41 10.73
CA HIS A 61 3.19 -4.82 11.10
C HIS A 61 3.82 -5.12 12.47
N ASN A 62 4.98 -4.53 12.78
CA ASN A 62 5.59 -4.64 14.11
C ASN A 62 4.77 -4.04 15.25
N LEU A 63 3.87 -3.09 14.94
CA LEU A 63 2.91 -2.55 15.90
C LEU A 63 1.58 -3.33 15.91
N GLY A 64 1.49 -4.42 15.13
CA GLY A 64 0.27 -5.19 14.92
C GLY A 64 -0.79 -4.43 14.13
N ILE A 65 -0.39 -3.46 13.29
CA ILE A 65 -1.29 -2.62 12.48
C ILE A 65 -1.19 -3.06 11.00
N MET A 66 -2.32 -3.41 10.41
CA MET A 66 -2.47 -3.63 8.97
C MET A 66 -3.05 -2.37 8.32
N HIS A 67 -2.53 -1.97 7.16
CA HIS A 67 -2.99 -0.79 6.44
C HIS A 67 -4.29 -1.05 5.66
N ARG A 68 -4.37 -2.19 4.96
CA ARG A 68 -5.53 -2.74 4.24
C ARG A 68 -6.01 -1.98 3.00
N ASP A 69 -5.51 -0.78 2.76
CA ASP A 69 -5.76 0.00 1.53
C ASP A 69 -4.46 0.53 0.91
N LEU A 70 -3.41 -0.30 0.85
CA LEU A 70 -2.18 0.08 0.17
C LEU A 70 -2.41 0.15 -1.33
N LYS A 71 -2.12 1.31 -1.90
CA LYS A 71 -2.18 1.62 -3.33
C LYS A 71 -1.30 2.84 -3.62
N PRO A 72 -0.86 3.08 -4.87
CA PRO A 72 0.03 4.21 -5.17
C PRO A 72 -0.51 5.58 -4.75
N ALA A 73 -1.84 5.77 -4.76
CA ALA A 73 -2.46 7.02 -4.32
C ALA A 73 -2.35 7.28 -2.80
N ASN A 74 -2.12 6.23 -2.00
CA ASN A 74 -1.92 6.31 -0.55
C ASN A 74 -0.42 6.34 -0.18
N LEU A 75 0.47 6.36 -1.18
CA LEU A 75 1.91 6.50 -1.01
C LEU A 75 2.32 7.92 -1.41
N LEU A 76 2.28 8.82 -0.43
CA LEU A 76 2.51 10.24 -0.65
C LEU A 76 4.01 10.55 -0.79
N ILE A 77 4.33 11.51 -1.63
CA ILE A 77 5.71 11.91 -1.94
C ILE A 77 5.93 13.35 -1.48
N SER A 78 6.91 13.54 -0.62
CA SER A 78 7.28 14.85 -0.06
C SER A 78 7.98 15.72 -1.10
N SER A 79 8.21 17.00 -0.79
CA SER A 79 8.98 17.91 -1.65
C SER A 79 10.42 17.46 -1.91
N SER A 80 11.00 16.62 -1.05
CA SER A 80 12.34 16.05 -1.27
C SER A 80 12.32 14.76 -2.12
N GLY A 81 11.14 14.20 -2.42
CA GLY A 81 10.99 12.90 -3.07
C GLY A 81 10.80 11.73 -2.09
N HIS A 82 10.88 11.96 -0.78
CA HIS A 82 10.69 10.92 0.23
C HIS A 82 9.26 10.39 0.26
N LEU A 83 9.09 9.06 0.27
CA LEU A 83 7.80 8.37 0.29
C LEU A 83 7.31 8.12 1.72
N LYS A 84 6.04 8.42 1.96
CA LYS A 84 5.33 8.12 3.22
C LYS A 84 3.96 7.51 2.97
N ILE A 85 3.63 6.48 3.73
CA ILE A 85 2.33 5.83 3.73
C ILE A 85 1.31 6.72 4.44
N ALA A 86 0.15 6.91 3.82
CA ALA A 86 -0.96 7.71 4.32
C ALA A 86 -2.29 6.96 4.19
N ASP A 87 -3.35 7.56 4.73
CA ASP A 87 -4.73 7.03 4.70
C ASP A 87 -4.92 5.69 5.43
N PHE A 88 -4.78 5.77 6.75
CA PHE A 88 -5.10 4.66 7.67
C PHE A 88 -6.61 4.54 7.97
N GLY A 89 -7.49 5.09 7.12
CA GLY A 89 -8.94 5.08 7.35
C GLY A 89 -9.54 3.67 7.41
N GLN A 90 -8.88 2.70 6.76
CA GLN A 90 -9.27 1.28 6.72
C GLN A 90 -8.36 0.39 7.58
N ALA A 91 -7.40 0.98 8.30
CA ALA A 91 -6.41 0.24 9.06
C ALA A 91 -7.03 -0.49 10.25
N ASP A 92 -6.39 -1.60 10.65
CA ASP A 92 -6.89 -2.45 11.72
C ASP A 92 -5.78 -3.17 12.48
N LEU A 93 -6.14 -3.77 13.62
CA LEU A 93 -5.24 -4.60 14.39
C LEU A 93 -5.26 -6.06 13.91
N CYS A 94 -4.08 -6.68 13.83
CA CYS A 94 -3.91 -8.10 13.48
C CYS A 94 -4.76 -9.01 14.39
N GLY A 95 -5.42 -10.02 13.80
CA GLY A 95 -6.11 -11.08 14.55
C GLY A 95 -7.45 -10.73 15.18
N LYS A 96 -8.06 -9.57 14.84
CA LYS A 96 -9.44 -9.27 15.24
C LYS A 96 -10.44 -9.73 14.18
N GLU A 97 -11.32 -10.66 14.54
CA GLU A 97 -12.53 -10.93 13.74
C GLU A 97 -13.39 -9.66 13.69
N ARG A 98 -13.67 -9.14 12.49
CA ARG A 98 -14.56 -8.00 12.32
C ARG A 98 -15.83 -8.33 11.53
N GLN A 99 -16.90 -7.65 11.96
CA GLN A 99 -18.16 -7.57 11.24
C GLN A 99 -17.96 -6.85 9.89
N SER A 100 -18.52 -7.48 8.86
CA SER A 100 -18.67 -7.02 7.47
C SER A 100 -18.36 -5.54 7.21
N TYR A 101 -17.27 -5.26 6.51
CA TYR A 101 -17.09 -3.97 5.85
C TYR A 101 -17.99 -3.89 4.62
N SER A 102 -18.62 -2.73 4.43
CA SER A 102 -19.37 -2.39 3.22
C SER A 102 -18.42 -2.40 2.02
N HIS A 103 -18.81 -3.05 0.92
CA HIS A 103 -18.14 -2.99 -0.38
C HIS A 103 -18.07 -1.52 -0.86
N GLN A 104 -17.02 -0.79 -0.49
CA GLN A 104 -16.80 0.56 -1.01
C GLN A 104 -16.38 0.49 -2.49
N VAL A 105 -16.78 1.52 -3.24
CA VAL A 105 -16.38 1.76 -4.63
C VAL A 105 -14.94 2.30 -4.65
N ALA A 106 -13.99 1.50 -4.19
CA ALA A 106 -12.56 1.82 -4.19
C ALA A 106 -11.81 1.02 -5.27
N THR A 107 -10.61 1.48 -5.63
CA THR A 107 -9.71 0.79 -6.56
C THR A 107 -9.34 -0.59 -6.02
N ARG A 108 -9.78 -1.66 -6.71
CA ARG A 108 -9.61 -3.07 -6.30
C ARG A 108 -8.31 -3.71 -6.78
N TRP A 109 -7.54 -2.99 -7.59
CA TRP A 109 -6.36 -3.49 -8.32
C TRP A 109 -5.26 -4.11 -7.42
N TYR A 110 -5.24 -3.73 -6.14
CA TYR A 110 -4.25 -4.17 -5.14
C TYR A 110 -4.85 -5.12 -4.10
N ARG A 111 -6.11 -5.55 -4.27
CA ARG A 111 -6.79 -6.46 -3.33
C ARG A 111 -6.29 -7.89 -3.55
N SER A 112 -6.02 -8.58 -2.45
CA SER A 112 -5.54 -9.97 -2.44
C SER A 112 -6.65 -10.98 -2.78
N PRO A 113 -6.30 -12.18 -3.29
CA PRO A 113 -7.28 -13.18 -3.71
C PRO A 113 -8.23 -13.61 -2.59
N GLU A 114 -7.75 -13.78 -1.36
CA GLU A 114 -8.58 -14.12 -0.19
C GLU A 114 -9.65 -13.07 0.11
N LEU A 115 -9.33 -11.78 -0.07
CA LEU A 115 -10.29 -10.69 0.08
C LEU A 115 -11.31 -10.66 -1.08
N LEU A 116 -10.87 -11.02 -2.30
CA LEU A 116 -11.76 -11.12 -3.47
C LEU A 116 -12.75 -12.29 -3.36
N TYR A 117 -12.34 -13.38 -2.71
CA TYR A 117 -13.22 -14.49 -2.33
C TYR A 117 -14.03 -14.24 -1.04
N GLY A 118 -14.02 -13.00 -0.53
CA GLY A 118 -14.89 -12.58 0.56
C GLY A 118 -14.43 -13.02 1.95
N SER A 119 -13.16 -13.41 2.13
CA SER A 119 -12.64 -13.77 3.45
C SER A 119 -12.88 -12.65 4.47
N ARG A 120 -13.33 -13.05 5.66
CA ARG A 120 -13.51 -12.15 6.81
C ARG A 120 -12.36 -12.23 7.82
N SER A 121 -11.52 -13.25 7.66
CA SER A 121 -10.29 -13.43 8.43
C SER A 121 -9.11 -13.19 7.50
N TYR A 122 -8.33 -12.16 7.80
CA TYR A 122 -7.15 -11.80 7.02
C TYR A 122 -6.06 -11.30 7.96
N ASP A 123 -4.83 -11.46 7.50
CA ASP A 123 -3.59 -11.13 8.20
C ASP A 123 -2.83 -10.02 7.45
N GLU A 124 -1.62 -9.74 7.90
CA GLU A 124 -0.68 -8.78 7.29
C GLU A 124 -0.38 -9.09 5.81
N GLY A 125 -0.64 -10.32 5.37
CA GLY A 125 -0.47 -10.78 3.99
C GLY A 125 -1.27 -9.98 2.98
N VAL A 126 -2.39 -9.35 3.37
CA VAL A 126 -3.16 -8.46 2.46
C VAL A 126 -2.35 -7.24 2.04
N ASP A 127 -1.57 -6.68 2.96
CA ASP A 127 -0.67 -5.56 2.67
C ASP A 127 0.51 -6.02 1.83
N LEU A 128 1.06 -7.21 2.11
CA LEU A 128 2.19 -7.78 1.37
C LEU A 128 1.82 -8.08 -0.10
N TRP A 129 0.59 -8.54 -0.35
CA TRP A 129 0.07 -8.66 -1.71
C TRP A 129 0.00 -7.31 -2.42
N ALA A 130 -0.55 -6.30 -1.76
CA ALA A 130 -0.65 -4.95 -2.31
C ALA A 130 0.74 -4.37 -2.62
N VAL A 131 1.74 -4.59 -1.75
CA VAL A 131 3.15 -4.24 -2.01
C VAL A 131 3.65 -4.93 -3.28
N GLY A 132 3.38 -6.22 -3.47
CA GLY A 132 3.73 -6.94 -4.69
C GLY A 132 3.09 -6.34 -5.95
N CYS A 133 1.81 -5.99 -5.89
CA CYS A 133 1.10 -5.33 -6.99
C CYS A 133 1.70 -3.94 -7.32
N ILE A 134 2.00 -3.14 -6.29
CA ILE A 134 2.62 -1.80 -6.44
C ILE A 134 4.03 -1.94 -7.02
N PHE A 135 4.82 -2.90 -6.54
CA PHE A 135 6.15 -3.17 -7.07
C PHE A 135 6.09 -3.59 -8.54
N GLY A 136 5.17 -4.47 -8.91
CA GLY A 136 4.93 -4.85 -10.29
C GLY A 136 4.51 -3.66 -11.16
N GLU A 137 3.66 -2.78 -10.64
CA GLU A 137 3.27 -1.55 -11.33
C GLU A 137 4.44 -0.58 -11.53
N MET A 138 5.33 -0.43 -10.54
CA MET A 138 6.54 0.37 -10.69
C MET A 138 7.46 -0.16 -11.79
N LEU A 139 7.59 -1.48 -11.92
CA LEU A 139 8.42 -2.13 -12.96
C LEU A 139 7.79 -2.02 -14.36
N ASN A 140 6.49 -2.27 -14.47
CA ASN A 140 5.79 -2.33 -15.76
C ASN A 140 5.19 -0.99 -16.21
N LYS A 141 5.09 0.00 -15.32
CA LYS A 141 4.43 1.31 -15.54
C LYS A 141 2.90 1.21 -15.70
N PHE A 142 2.34 0.02 -15.51
CA PHE A 142 0.90 -0.21 -15.49
C PHE A 142 0.55 -1.22 -14.39
N PRO A 143 -0.60 -1.04 -13.69
CA PRO A 143 -1.10 -1.98 -12.70
C PRO A 143 -1.18 -3.39 -13.27
N LEU A 144 -0.72 -4.35 -12.46
CA LEU A 144 -0.65 -5.76 -12.83
C LEU A 144 -2.04 -6.39 -13.05
N PHE A 145 -3.02 -5.97 -12.25
CA PHE A 145 -4.39 -6.47 -12.28
C PHE A 145 -5.37 -5.29 -12.32
N ARG A 146 -5.99 -5.04 -13.47
CA ARG A 146 -6.92 -3.92 -13.70
C ARG A 146 -8.37 -4.39 -13.86
N GLY A 147 -8.94 -5.01 -12.83
CA GLY A 147 -10.35 -5.43 -12.85
C GLY A 147 -11.30 -4.27 -12.54
N GLU A 148 -12.44 -4.20 -13.23
CA GLU A 148 -13.48 -3.20 -12.98
C GLU A 148 -14.37 -3.58 -11.78
N ASN A 149 -14.42 -4.87 -11.43
CA ASN A 149 -15.17 -5.40 -10.30
C ASN A 149 -14.41 -6.57 -9.64
N ASP A 150 -14.89 -7.05 -8.48
CA ASP A 150 -14.21 -8.10 -7.70
C ASP A 150 -14.07 -9.42 -8.49
N ILE A 151 -15.05 -9.78 -9.32
CA ILE A 151 -15.03 -11.01 -10.14
C ILE A 151 -14.00 -10.88 -11.26
N GLU A 152 -13.98 -9.75 -11.97
CA GLU A 152 -13.00 -9.49 -13.03
C GLU A 152 -11.58 -9.38 -12.48
N GLN A 153 -11.41 -8.72 -11.34
CA GLN A 153 -10.12 -8.62 -10.66
C GLN A 153 -9.58 -10.01 -10.33
N LEU A 154 -10.42 -10.89 -9.76
CA LEU A 154 -10.04 -12.27 -9.46
C LEU A 154 -9.74 -13.07 -10.73
N CYS A 155 -10.52 -12.88 -11.79
CA CYS A 155 -10.26 -13.49 -13.10
C CYS A 155 -8.87 -13.14 -13.63
N LEU A 156 -8.47 -11.86 -13.56
CA LEU A 156 -7.16 -11.39 -14.00
C LEU A 156 -6.01 -11.98 -13.17
N VAL A 157 -6.21 -12.10 -11.84
CA VAL A 157 -5.25 -12.78 -10.96
C VAL A 157 -5.05 -14.23 -11.40
N LEU A 158 -6.14 -14.99 -11.62
CA LEU A 158 -6.07 -16.39 -12.05
C LEU A 158 -5.49 -16.54 -13.46
N GLN A 159 -5.82 -15.65 -14.40
CA GLN A 159 -5.25 -15.65 -15.75
C GLN A 159 -3.74 -15.41 -15.76
N THR A 160 -3.25 -14.63 -14.80
CA THR A 160 -1.84 -14.25 -14.71
C THR A 160 -1.03 -15.27 -13.93
N LEU A 161 -1.47 -15.65 -12.74
CA LEU A 161 -0.75 -16.54 -11.82
C LEU A 161 -1.11 -18.02 -12.01
N GLY A 162 -2.14 -18.32 -12.80
CA GLY A 162 -2.70 -19.66 -12.96
C GLY A 162 -3.73 -19.98 -11.88
N THR A 163 -4.60 -20.95 -12.15
CA THR A 163 -5.57 -21.41 -11.15
C THR A 163 -4.82 -22.22 -10.07
N PRO A 164 -4.92 -21.87 -8.77
CA PRO A 164 -4.28 -22.64 -7.70
C PRO A 164 -4.93 -24.01 -7.55
N SER A 165 -4.13 -25.03 -7.27
CA SER A 165 -4.61 -26.34 -6.85
C SER A 165 -4.86 -26.37 -5.33
N GLU A 166 -5.61 -27.35 -4.86
CA GLU A 166 -5.78 -27.62 -3.42
C GLU A 166 -4.44 -27.95 -2.73
N GLU A 167 -3.41 -28.37 -3.46
CA GLU A 167 -2.06 -28.55 -2.92
C GLU A 167 -1.37 -27.20 -2.65
N VAL A 168 -1.58 -26.22 -3.53
CA VAL A 168 -0.97 -24.89 -3.42
C VAL A 168 -1.71 -24.00 -2.42
N TRP A 169 -3.05 -24.06 -2.39
CA TRP A 169 -3.88 -23.26 -1.49
C TRP A 169 -5.04 -24.09 -0.92
N PRO A 170 -4.78 -24.98 0.04
CA PRO A 170 -5.80 -25.88 0.61
C PRO A 170 -7.02 -25.13 1.17
N GLU A 171 -6.78 -23.99 1.83
CA GLU A 171 -7.79 -23.18 2.49
C GLU A 171 -8.73 -22.46 1.51
N MET A 172 -8.45 -22.48 0.20
CA MET A 172 -9.27 -21.79 -0.80
C MET A 172 -10.72 -22.29 -0.81
N THR A 173 -10.92 -23.58 -0.53
CA THR A 173 -12.24 -24.24 -0.55
C THR A 173 -13.14 -23.78 0.60
N GLU A 174 -12.55 -23.23 1.66
CA GLU A 174 -13.24 -22.71 2.84
C GLU A 174 -13.66 -21.24 2.68
N LEU A 175 -13.21 -20.57 1.60
CA LEU A 175 -13.48 -19.15 1.40
C LEU A 175 -14.95 -18.91 1.06
N PRO A 176 -15.58 -17.84 1.61
CA PRO A 176 -17.03 -17.64 1.55
C PRO A 176 -17.64 -17.62 0.14
N ASP A 177 -16.90 -17.11 -0.85
CA ASP A 177 -17.39 -16.95 -2.22
C ASP A 177 -16.76 -17.94 -3.22
N TYR A 178 -15.87 -18.85 -2.77
CA TYR A 178 -15.20 -19.82 -3.65
C TYR A 178 -16.19 -20.68 -4.44
N ASN A 179 -17.16 -21.29 -3.76
CA ASN A 179 -18.17 -22.14 -4.40
C ASN A 179 -19.28 -21.36 -5.13
N LYS A 180 -19.27 -20.02 -5.07
CA LYS A 180 -20.29 -19.17 -5.72
C LYS A 180 -19.86 -18.67 -7.09
N ILE A 181 -18.55 -18.69 -7.37
CA ILE A 181 -17.96 -18.12 -8.57
C ILE A 181 -17.08 -19.19 -9.22
N SER A 182 -17.34 -19.52 -10.48
CA SER A 182 -16.56 -20.50 -11.24
C SER A 182 -15.79 -19.79 -12.35
N PHE A 183 -14.51 -20.10 -12.44
CA PHE A 183 -13.64 -19.69 -13.55
C PHE A 183 -13.14 -20.94 -14.29
N PRO A 184 -12.79 -20.84 -15.59
CA PRO A 184 -12.07 -21.92 -16.25
C PRO A 184 -10.66 -22.04 -15.65
N GLU A 185 -10.03 -23.19 -15.87
CA GLU A 185 -8.66 -23.41 -15.43
C GLU A 185 -7.68 -22.63 -16.31
N TYR A 186 -6.78 -21.88 -15.67
CA TYR A 186 -5.77 -21.08 -16.33
C TYR A 186 -4.36 -21.59 -16.01
N LYS A 187 -3.49 -21.59 -17.03
CA LYS A 187 -2.05 -21.81 -16.83
C LYS A 187 -1.36 -20.50 -16.47
N ALA A 188 -0.43 -20.57 -15.52
CA ALA A 188 0.37 -19.42 -15.13
C ALA A 188 1.14 -18.84 -16.32
N VAL A 189 1.16 -17.52 -16.43
CA VAL A 189 1.99 -16.81 -17.40
C VAL A 189 3.43 -16.78 -16.87
N PRO A 190 4.44 -17.15 -17.68
CA PRO A 190 5.84 -17.03 -17.27
C PRO A 190 6.20 -15.60 -16.87
N TRP A 191 6.93 -15.44 -15.77
CA TRP A 191 7.26 -14.12 -15.22
C TRP A 191 8.18 -13.32 -16.13
N GLU A 192 8.98 -13.98 -16.94
CA GLU A 192 9.84 -13.41 -17.96
C GLU A 192 9.00 -12.78 -19.09
N LYS A 193 7.77 -13.26 -19.29
CA LYS A 193 6.82 -12.66 -20.23
C LYS A 193 6.06 -11.48 -19.61
N LEU A 194 5.75 -11.56 -18.31
CA LEU A 194 5.08 -10.48 -17.58
C LEU A 194 5.99 -9.28 -17.32
N PHE A 195 7.28 -9.54 -17.08
CA PHE A 195 8.30 -8.56 -16.72
C PHE A 195 9.58 -8.82 -17.54
N PRO A 196 9.55 -8.59 -18.86
CA PRO A 196 10.67 -8.91 -19.76
C PRO A 196 11.91 -8.08 -19.48
N ASP A 197 11.73 -6.82 -19.06
CA ASP A 197 12.82 -5.87 -18.84
C ASP A 197 13.38 -5.92 -17.40
N SER A 198 12.78 -6.70 -16.51
CA SER A 198 13.21 -6.81 -15.11
C SER A 198 14.35 -7.80 -14.92
N THR A 199 15.06 -7.71 -13.79
CA THR A 199 16.08 -8.70 -13.41
C THR A 199 15.45 -9.98 -12.85
N ASP A 200 16.22 -11.07 -12.80
CA ASP A 200 15.77 -12.32 -12.17
C ASP A 200 15.46 -12.12 -10.69
N ALA A 201 16.26 -11.33 -9.98
CA ALA A 201 16.04 -11.01 -8.58
C ALA A 201 14.76 -10.21 -8.36
N ALA A 202 14.43 -9.26 -9.24
CA ALA A 202 13.17 -8.51 -9.19
C ALA A 202 11.96 -9.44 -9.38
N ARG A 203 12.01 -10.31 -10.40
CA ARG A 203 10.96 -11.31 -10.67
C ARG A 203 10.81 -12.28 -9.51
N LYS A 204 11.89 -12.71 -8.88
CA LYS A 204 11.86 -13.61 -7.73
C LYS A 204 11.19 -12.96 -6.52
N LEU A 205 11.55 -11.72 -6.20
CA LEU A 205 10.90 -10.98 -5.11
C LEU A 205 9.40 -10.79 -5.37
N LEU A 206 9.00 -10.49 -6.61
CA LEU A 206 7.58 -10.43 -6.99
C LEU A 206 6.86 -11.76 -6.76
N LYS A 207 7.47 -12.89 -7.15
CA LYS A 207 6.92 -14.23 -6.91
C LYS A 207 6.69 -14.50 -5.43
N GLU A 208 7.57 -14.02 -4.56
CA GLU A 208 7.48 -14.22 -3.11
C GLU A 208 6.38 -13.35 -2.45
N PHE A 209 6.01 -12.22 -3.05
CA PHE A 209 4.84 -11.43 -2.62
C PHE A 209 3.51 -11.96 -3.16
N LEU A 210 3.50 -12.38 -4.44
CA LEU A 210 2.29 -12.74 -5.19
C LEU A 210 2.03 -14.25 -5.16
N VAL A 211 1.99 -14.81 -3.95
CA VAL A 211 1.55 -16.19 -3.69
C VAL A 211 0.13 -16.21 -3.10
N TYR A 212 -0.60 -17.29 -3.39
CA TYR A 212 -2.00 -17.45 -2.98
C TYR A 212 -2.16 -17.52 -1.45
N PRO A 213 -1.52 -18.46 -0.72
CA PRO A 213 -1.65 -18.48 0.74
C PRO A 213 -1.01 -17.24 1.36
N SER A 214 -1.77 -16.51 2.16
CA SER A 214 -1.33 -15.23 2.76
C SER A 214 -0.13 -15.42 3.69
N ASP A 215 -0.09 -16.53 4.43
CA ASP A 215 0.95 -16.89 5.39
C ASP A 215 2.31 -17.25 4.74
N LYS A 216 2.31 -17.56 3.43
CA LYS A 216 3.52 -17.87 2.66
C LYS A 216 4.13 -16.65 1.99
N ARG A 217 3.46 -15.49 2.02
CA ARG A 217 3.99 -14.25 1.42
C ARG A 217 5.21 -13.78 2.20
N ILE A 218 6.25 -13.32 1.50
CA ILE A 218 7.45 -12.78 2.13
C ILE A 218 7.10 -11.56 3.00
N LYS A 219 7.56 -11.57 4.25
CA LYS A 219 7.35 -10.45 5.18
C LYS A 219 8.17 -9.22 4.76
N ALA A 220 7.69 -8.02 5.07
CA ALA A 220 8.38 -6.78 4.70
C ALA A 220 9.83 -6.71 5.21
N GLU A 221 10.08 -7.20 6.43
CA GLU A 221 11.43 -7.29 7.02
C GLU A 221 12.36 -8.23 6.27
N GLN A 222 11.82 -9.36 5.80
CA GLN A 222 12.57 -10.34 5.03
C GLN A 222 12.84 -9.82 3.62
N ALA A 223 11.87 -9.13 3.01
CA ALA A 223 12.01 -8.51 1.71
C ALA A 223 13.10 -7.41 1.69
N LEU A 224 13.29 -6.68 2.79
CA LEU A 224 14.40 -5.73 2.96
C LEU A 224 15.78 -6.40 2.93
N LEU A 225 15.85 -7.72 3.14
CA LEU A 225 17.07 -8.52 3.08
C LEU A 225 17.17 -9.35 1.79
N HIS A 226 16.22 -9.20 0.86
CA HIS A 226 16.19 -9.95 -0.39
C HIS A 226 17.31 -9.50 -1.35
N GLU A 227 17.82 -10.42 -2.17
CA GLU A 227 18.96 -10.17 -3.08
C GLU A 227 18.74 -8.98 -4.02
N TYR A 228 17.50 -8.76 -4.46
CA TYR A 228 17.11 -7.60 -5.29
C TYR A 228 17.49 -6.25 -4.66
N ILE A 229 17.41 -6.13 -3.33
CA ILE A 229 17.73 -4.89 -2.60
C ILE A 229 19.22 -4.55 -2.73
N PHE A 230 20.08 -5.56 -2.85
CA PHE A 230 21.54 -5.42 -2.94
C PHE A 230 22.08 -5.52 -4.37
N GLU A 231 21.24 -5.93 -5.33
CA GLU A 231 21.60 -5.99 -6.75
C GLU A 231 21.89 -4.59 -7.31
N TYR A 232 22.77 -4.50 -8.31
CA TYR A 232 22.95 -3.26 -9.07
C TYR A 232 21.84 -3.09 -10.13
N PRO A 233 21.37 -1.86 -10.41
CA PRO A 233 21.85 -0.63 -9.81
C PRO A 233 21.33 -0.44 -8.36
N ALA A 234 22.17 0.13 -7.50
CA ALA A 234 21.83 0.39 -6.10
C ALA A 234 20.64 1.38 -6.00
N PRO A 235 19.88 1.38 -4.88
CA PRO A 235 18.86 2.40 -4.66
C PRO A 235 19.49 3.79 -4.72
N CYS A 236 18.84 4.74 -5.39
CA CYS A 236 19.37 6.09 -5.51
C CYS A 236 19.31 6.86 -4.17
N CYS A 237 20.12 7.93 -4.06
CA CYS A 237 19.99 8.85 -2.95
C CYS A 237 18.68 9.66 -3.07
N GLU A 238 18.24 10.23 -1.95
CA GLU A 238 17.10 11.15 -1.93
C GLU A 238 17.26 12.34 -2.90
N CYS A 239 18.51 12.75 -3.19
CA CYS A 239 18.82 13.79 -4.17
C CYS A 239 18.28 13.49 -5.57
N ASP A 240 18.31 12.21 -5.97
CA ASP A 240 18.02 11.71 -7.31
C ASP A 240 16.58 11.16 -7.43
N LEU A 241 15.79 11.23 -6.36
CA LEU A 241 14.37 10.89 -6.41
C LEU A 241 13.60 11.94 -7.22
N PRO A 242 12.59 11.53 -8.00
CA PRO A 242 11.71 12.46 -8.70
C PRO A 242 11.06 13.43 -7.72
N LYS A 243 11.24 14.73 -7.95
CA LYS A 243 10.66 15.77 -7.10
C LYS A 243 9.38 16.31 -7.72
N PRO A 244 8.32 16.49 -6.93
CA PRO A 244 7.08 17.08 -7.40
C PRO A 244 7.35 18.44 -8.05
N ASN A 245 6.89 18.63 -9.28
CA ASN A 245 7.05 19.89 -9.98
C ASN A 245 5.95 20.85 -9.50
N ILE A 246 6.26 21.66 -8.48
CA ILE A 246 5.32 22.58 -7.80
C ILE A 246 4.62 23.52 -8.79
N ASN A 247 5.21 23.75 -9.98
CA ASN A 247 4.67 24.65 -11.00
C ASN A 247 3.74 24.01 -12.03
N LYS A 248 3.70 22.66 -12.15
CA LYS A 248 2.86 21.98 -13.17
C LYS A 248 1.44 21.65 -12.65
N HIS A 249 1.25 21.51 -11.34
CA HIS A 249 -0.07 21.32 -10.75
C HIS A 249 -0.55 22.65 -10.15
N GLY A 250 -1.32 23.41 -10.91
CA GLY A 250 -1.89 24.71 -10.54
C GLY A 250 -2.91 24.69 -9.40
N PHE A 251 -2.54 24.14 -8.24
CA PHE A 251 -3.32 24.19 -7.01
C PHE A 251 -2.49 24.76 -5.87
N LEU A 252 -2.18 26.05 -5.99
CA LEU A 252 -2.06 26.90 -4.82
C LEU A 252 -2.98 28.10 -5.04
N PRO A 253 -4.23 28.10 -4.53
CA PRO A 253 -4.73 29.38 -4.05
C PRO A 253 -3.71 29.87 -3.01
N ASN A 254 -3.26 31.12 -3.14
CA ASN A 254 -2.55 31.81 -2.06
C ASN A 254 -3.47 31.83 -0.83
N ILE A 255 -3.43 30.76 -0.02
CA ILE A 255 -4.05 30.75 1.29
C ILE A 255 -3.03 31.41 2.20
N PRO A 256 -3.28 32.64 2.69
CA PRO A 256 -2.39 33.26 3.65
C PRO A 256 -2.26 32.34 4.86
N SER A 257 -1.04 32.09 5.30
CA SER A 257 -0.76 31.33 6.51
C SER A 257 -1.61 31.89 7.66
N PRO A 258 -2.53 31.13 8.27
CA PRO A 258 -3.19 31.60 9.46
C PRO A 258 -2.09 31.78 10.51
N LYS A 259 -1.90 33.02 10.97
CA LYS A 259 -1.11 33.30 12.17
C LYS A 259 -1.82 32.63 13.34
N LEU A 260 -1.59 31.34 13.54
CA LEU A 260 -1.90 30.65 14.78
C LEU A 260 -1.02 31.30 15.84
N LYS A 261 -1.61 32.22 16.61
CA LYS A 261 -1.07 32.58 17.90
C LYS A 261 -1.15 31.32 18.75
N ILE A 262 0.01 30.71 18.98
CA ILE A 262 0.21 29.73 20.04
C ILE A 262 -0.11 30.50 21.33
N SER A 263 -1.34 30.40 21.82
CA SER A 263 -1.66 30.83 23.17
C SER A 263 -1.30 29.68 24.10
N ASP A 264 -0.27 29.89 24.90
CA ASP A 264 0.14 29.02 25.99
C ASP A 264 -1.07 28.68 26.88
N ASN A 265 -1.55 27.44 26.78
CA ASN A 265 -2.39 26.83 27.80
C ASN A 265 -2.26 25.31 27.72
N ILE A 266 -1.02 24.84 27.89
CA ILE A 266 -0.66 23.42 27.98
C ILE A 266 -1.27 22.75 29.24
N ASP A 267 -1.76 23.53 30.21
CA ASP A 267 -2.24 22.97 31.49
C ASP A 267 -3.75 22.66 31.53
N THR A 268 -4.54 23.10 30.54
CA THR A 268 -6.00 22.88 30.58
C THR A 268 -6.44 21.57 29.92
N ILE A 269 -5.70 21.07 28.92
CA ILE A 269 -6.04 19.86 28.17
C ILE A 269 -5.60 18.57 28.91
N THR A 270 -4.52 18.65 29.69
CA THR A 270 -4.03 17.52 30.51
C THR A 270 -5.04 17.07 31.58
N ASN A 271 -5.97 17.95 31.99
CA ASN A 271 -6.99 17.63 32.99
C ASN A 271 -8.26 16.97 32.41
N CYS A 272 -8.50 17.03 31.09
CA CYS A 272 -9.67 16.38 30.49
C CYS A 272 -9.43 14.91 30.08
N LEU A 273 -8.16 14.47 29.98
CA LEU A 273 -7.80 13.09 29.63
C LEU A 273 -7.56 12.18 30.85
N LYS A 274 -7.71 12.68 32.08
CA LYS A 274 -7.64 11.87 33.31
C LYS A 274 -8.99 11.36 33.81
N THR A 275 -10.10 11.74 33.18
CA THR A 275 -11.45 11.45 33.69
C THR A 275 -12.19 10.34 32.94
N VAL A 276 -11.53 9.63 32.01
CA VAL A 276 -12.10 8.45 31.33
C VAL A 276 -11.30 7.21 31.71
N HIS A 277 -11.29 6.90 33.01
CA HIS A 277 -11.02 5.57 33.51
C HIS A 277 -12.06 5.23 34.59
N PHE A 278 -12.67 4.05 34.44
CA PHE A 278 -13.65 3.37 35.29
C PHE A 278 -15.10 3.89 35.22
N ASN A 279 -15.92 3.22 34.41
CA ASN A 279 -16.76 2.10 34.85
C ASN A 279 -17.18 1.24 33.66
#